data_AF-A0A839QMF3-F1
#
_entry.id   AF-A0A839QMF3-F1
#
_cell.length_a   1.000
_cell.length_b   1.000
_cell.length_c   1.000
_cell.angle_alpha   90.00
_cell.angle_beta   90.00
_cell.angle_gamma   90.00
#
_symmetry.space_group_name_H-M   'P 1'
#
loop_
_entity.id
_entity.type
_entity.pdbx_description
1 polymer ?
#
loop_
_entity_poly.entity_id
_entity_poly.type
_entity_poly.pdbx_seq_one_letter_code
_entity_poly.pdbx_strand_id
1 'polypeptide(L)'
;MTEYQGTRDPDPGPSTAEARAANSSLGELFGDLTRNVSTLMRQELELAKAELKETASSAGKGAGMYAGAGLAAHFVLLFLSLGSMFGLALWVGYGWAAVIVAVIWAVIGAVLALVARREMHSVKGLPQTADTLKKIPPTFKPNEETP
;
A
#
# COMPACT_ATOMS: atom_id res chain seq x y z
N MET A 1 -11.61 51.74 -45.33
CA MET A 1 -12.48 52.27 -44.27
C MET A 1 -13.58 51.24 -44.10
N THR A 2 -13.33 50.21 -43.28
CA THR A 2 -14.24 49.08 -43.08
C THR A 2 -14.76 49.18 -41.65
N GLU A 3 -16.05 49.43 -41.54
CA GLU A 3 -16.79 49.67 -40.30
C GLU A 3 -16.89 48.34 -39.52
N TYR A 4 -16.26 48.28 -38.34
CA TYR A 4 -16.41 47.17 -37.41
C TYR A 4 -17.76 47.32 -36.70
N GLN A 5 -18.83 46.75 -37.27
CA GLN A 5 -20.09 46.58 -36.56
C GLN A 5 -19.93 45.45 -35.54
N GLY A 6 -19.59 45.83 -34.30
CA GLY A 6 -19.68 44.94 -33.15
C GLY A 6 -21.14 44.66 -32.82
N THR A 7 -21.58 43.43 -33.10
CA THR A 7 -22.83 42.87 -32.56
C THR A 7 -22.71 42.83 -31.04
N ARG A 8 -23.47 43.68 -30.34
CA ARG A 8 -23.63 43.55 -28.88
C ARG A 8 -24.46 42.30 -28.63
N ASP A 9 -23.81 41.24 -28.14
CA ASP A 9 -24.54 40.14 -27.51
C ASP A 9 -25.36 40.72 -26.34
N PRO A 10 -26.63 40.30 -26.18
CA PRO A 10 -27.42 40.70 -25.03
C PRO A 10 -26.70 40.22 -23.76
N ASP A 11 -26.45 41.16 -22.85
CA ASP A 11 -25.85 40.93 -21.54
C ASP A 11 -26.56 39.75 -20.87
N PRO A 12 -25.89 38.61 -20.61
CA PRO A 12 -26.52 37.50 -19.91
C PRO A 12 -26.92 38.05 -18.54
N GLY A 13 -28.23 38.14 -18.28
CA GLY A 13 -28.74 38.57 -16.98
C GLY A 13 -28.02 37.83 -15.84
N PRO A 14 -27.93 38.44 -14.65
CA PRO A 14 -27.10 37.94 -13.56
C PRO A 14 -27.33 36.44 -13.36
N SER A 15 -26.24 35.69 -13.26
CA SER A 15 -26.30 34.25 -13.05
C SER A 15 -27.12 33.95 -11.80
N THR A 16 -27.78 32.79 -11.74
CA THR A 16 -28.59 32.38 -10.57
C THR A 16 -27.77 32.40 -9.27
N ALA A 17 -26.45 32.23 -9.35
CA ALA A 17 -25.52 32.41 -8.25
C ALA A 17 -25.36 33.88 -7.81
N GLU A 18 -25.25 34.82 -8.74
CA GLU A 18 -25.18 36.27 -8.46
C GLU A 18 -26.50 36.83 -7.93
N ALA A 19 -27.64 36.44 -8.50
CA ALA A 19 -28.95 36.86 -8.03
C ALA A 19 -29.27 36.32 -6.61
N ARG A 20 -28.73 35.15 -6.26
CA ARG A 20 -28.81 34.57 -4.91
C ARG A 20 -27.86 35.28 -3.96
N ALA A 21 -26.62 35.52 -4.37
CA ALA A 21 -25.63 36.28 -3.58
C ALA A 21 -26.09 37.71 -3.25
N ALA A 22 -26.82 38.36 -4.16
CA ALA A 22 -27.39 39.69 -3.93
C ALA A 22 -28.57 39.72 -2.93
N ASN A 23 -29.23 38.58 -2.71
CA ASN A 23 -30.40 38.45 -1.82
C ASN A 23 -30.13 37.64 -0.54
N SER A 24 -28.97 36.98 -0.44
CA SER A 24 -28.57 36.18 0.73
C SER A 24 -27.78 37.00 1.74
N SER A 25 -28.03 36.76 3.03
CA SER A 25 -27.24 37.40 4.09
C SER A 25 -25.81 36.84 4.15
N LEU A 26 -24.85 37.62 4.64
CA LEU A 26 -23.45 37.17 4.83
C LEU A 26 -23.34 35.89 5.67
N GLY A 27 -24.24 35.70 6.66
CA GLY A 27 -24.29 34.48 7.47
C GLY A 27 -24.75 33.25 6.69
N GLU A 28 -25.62 33.44 5.70
CA GLU A 28 -26.13 32.37 4.84
C GLU A 28 -25.07 31.92 3.83
N LEU A 29 -24.32 32.85 3.24
CA LEU A 29 -23.19 32.54 2.35
C LEU A 29 -22.06 31.80 3.08
N PHE A 30 -21.78 32.19 4.33
CA PHE A 30 -20.78 31.50 5.16
C PHE A 30 -21.24 30.10 5.58
N GLY A 31 -22.53 29.93 5.85
CA GLY A 31 -23.16 28.63 6.10
C GLY A 31 -23.07 27.71 4.88
N ASP A 32 -23.37 28.21 3.70
CA ASP A 32 -23.29 27.47 2.44
C ASP A 32 -21.84 27.08 2.10
N LEU A 33 -20.87 27.98 2.28
CA LEU A 33 -19.45 27.67 2.07
C LEU A 33 -18.96 26.58 3.04
N THR A 34 -19.29 26.71 4.32
CA THR A 34 -18.92 25.70 5.35
C THR A 34 -19.52 24.34 5.01
N ARG A 35 -20.78 24.32 4.55
CA ARG A 35 -21.47 23.10 4.12
C ARG A 35 -20.84 22.48 2.87
N ASN A 36 -20.41 23.30 1.91
CA ASN A 36 -19.72 22.83 0.71
C ASN A 36 -18.35 22.25 1.04
N VAL A 37 -17.55 22.91 1.88
CA VAL A 37 -16.25 22.39 2.34
C VAL A 37 -16.43 21.09 3.13
N SER A 38 -17.42 21.02 4.02
CA SER A 38 -17.75 19.79 4.76
C SER A 38 -18.15 18.65 3.81
N THR A 39 -18.84 18.97 2.72
CA THR A 39 -19.23 18.00 1.68
C THR A 39 -18.01 17.49 0.91
N LEU A 40 -17.11 18.37 0.49
CA LEU A 40 -15.85 17.99 -0.18
C LEU A 40 -14.96 17.12 0.71
N MET A 41 -14.81 17.49 1.98
CA MET A 41 -14.03 16.70 2.94
C MET A 41 -14.60 15.29 3.12
N ARG A 42 -15.93 15.15 3.17
CA ARG A 42 -16.57 13.83 3.21
C ARG A 42 -16.32 13.04 1.93
N GLN A 43 -16.36 13.68 0.76
CA GLN A 43 -16.11 13.04 -0.52
C GLN A 43 -14.65 12.56 -0.66
N GLU A 44 -13.68 13.40 -0.29
CA GLU A 44 -12.26 13.02 -0.28
C GLU A 44 -11.99 11.85 0.68
N LEU A 45 -12.65 11.84 1.85
CA LEU A 45 -12.57 10.72 2.78
C LEU A 45 -13.21 9.44 2.23
N GLU A 46 -14.37 9.56 1.56
CA GLU A 46 -15.03 8.42 0.93
C GLU A 46 -14.18 7.86 -0.22
N LEU A 47 -13.56 8.73 -1.01
CA LEU A 47 -12.64 8.36 -2.08
C LEU A 47 -11.38 7.68 -1.53
N ALA A 48 -10.70 8.30 -0.56
CA ALA A 48 -9.53 7.73 0.09
C ALA A 48 -9.86 6.37 0.73
N LYS A 49 -11.04 6.24 1.35
CA LYS A 49 -11.51 4.96 1.88
C LYS A 49 -11.75 3.93 0.79
N ALA A 50 -12.28 4.32 -0.36
CA ALA A 50 -12.47 3.43 -1.51
C ALA A 50 -11.12 2.97 -2.07
N GLU A 51 -10.18 3.89 -2.28
CA GLU A 51 -8.83 3.58 -2.78
C GLU A 51 -8.03 2.71 -1.80
N LEU A 52 -8.12 2.99 -0.50
CA LEU A 52 -7.52 2.14 0.54
C LEU A 52 -8.14 0.74 0.54
N LYS A 53 -9.46 0.62 0.37
CA LYS A 53 -10.15 -0.68 0.30
C LYS A 53 -9.72 -1.46 -0.95
N GLU A 54 -9.63 -0.80 -2.09
CA GLU A 54 -9.17 -1.41 -3.34
C GLU A 54 -7.71 -1.86 -3.23
N THR A 55 -6.84 -1.00 -2.71
CA THR A 55 -5.43 -1.31 -2.45
C THR A 55 -5.30 -2.48 -1.49
N ALA A 56 -6.02 -2.47 -0.37
CA ALA A 56 -6.00 -3.55 0.62
C ALA A 56 -6.54 -4.87 0.04
N SER A 57 -7.58 -4.80 -0.78
CA SER A 57 -8.14 -5.98 -1.47
C SER A 57 -7.14 -6.57 -2.46
N SER A 58 -6.52 -5.73 -3.29
CA SER A 58 -5.52 -6.15 -4.28
C SER A 58 -4.28 -6.74 -3.60
N ALA A 59 -3.75 -6.04 -2.59
CA ALA A 59 -2.63 -6.52 -1.78
C ALA A 59 -2.98 -7.82 -1.05
N GLY A 60 -4.18 -7.93 -0.47
CA GLY A 60 -4.66 -9.12 0.22
C GLY A 60 -4.80 -10.32 -0.72
N LYS A 61 -5.34 -10.11 -1.93
CA LYS A 61 -5.42 -11.15 -2.96
C LYS A 61 -4.02 -11.59 -3.39
N GLY A 62 -3.11 -10.64 -3.64
CA GLY A 62 -1.72 -10.90 -3.96
C GLY A 62 -1.03 -11.75 -2.89
N ALA A 63 -1.10 -11.30 -1.63
CA ALA A 63 -0.54 -12.01 -0.48
C ALA A 63 -1.15 -13.42 -0.33
N GLY A 64 -2.47 -13.55 -0.49
CA GLY A 64 -3.15 -14.85 -0.45
C GLY A 64 -2.68 -15.81 -1.55
N MET A 65 -2.51 -15.31 -2.78
CA MET A 65 -1.98 -16.11 -3.90
C MET A 65 -0.53 -16.55 -3.64
N TYR A 66 0.32 -15.66 -3.14
CA TYR A 66 1.71 -16.01 -2.79
C TYR A 66 1.77 -17.02 -1.63
N ALA A 67 0.94 -16.86 -0.61
CA ALA A 67 0.85 -17.82 0.49
C ALA A 67 0.40 -19.21 -0.03
N GLY A 68 -0.64 -19.25 -0.88
CA GLY A 68 -1.10 -20.48 -1.52
C GLY A 68 -0.04 -21.12 -2.42
N ALA A 69 0.65 -20.32 -3.23
CA ALA A 69 1.75 -20.79 -4.08
C ALA A 69 2.91 -21.35 -3.25
N GLY A 70 3.27 -20.69 -2.15
CA GLY A 70 4.29 -21.18 -1.22
C GLY A 70 3.92 -22.51 -0.60
N LEU A 71 2.66 -22.68 -0.16
CA LEU A 71 2.17 -23.94 0.38
C LEU A 71 2.14 -25.05 -0.68
N ALA A 72 1.66 -24.75 -1.90
CA ALA A 72 1.67 -25.69 -3.01
C ALA A 72 3.09 -26.12 -3.37
N ALA A 73 4.03 -25.18 -3.47
CA ALA A 73 5.44 -25.46 -3.70
C ALA A 73 6.04 -26.34 -2.60
N HIS A 74 5.67 -26.10 -1.33
CA HIS A 74 6.11 -26.94 -0.22
C HIS A 74 5.66 -28.40 -0.39
N PHE A 75 4.40 -28.64 -0.76
CA PHE A 75 3.91 -30.00 -1.03
C PHE A 75 4.57 -30.66 -2.25
N VAL A 76 4.84 -29.90 -3.32
CA VAL A 76 5.58 -30.41 -4.48
C VAL A 76 6.97 -30.88 -4.04
N LEU A 77 7.69 -30.08 -3.25
CA LEU A 77 9.02 -30.43 -2.75
C LEU A 77 8.97 -31.65 -1.81
N LEU A 78 7.95 -31.75 -0.97
CA LEU A 78 7.72 -32.91 -0.11
C LEU A 78 7.53 -34.19 -0.95
N PHE A 79 6.58 -34.20 -1.88
CA PHE A 79 6.33 -35.37 -2.71
C PHE A 79 7.50 -35.71 -3.64
N LEU A 80 8.21 -34.71 -4.17
CA LEU A 80 9.43 -34.93 -4.94
C LEU A 80 10.52 -35.60 -4.09
N SER A 81 10.63 -35.23 -2.81
CA SER A 81 11.59 -35.84 -1.88
C SER A 81 11.25 -37.29 -1.60
N LEU A 82 9.97 -37.59 -1.32
CA LEU A 82 9.51 -38.96 -1.11
C LEU A 82 9.67 -39.81 -2.37
N GLY A 83 9.27 -39.28 -3.53
CA GLY A 83 9.44 -39.96 -4.82
C GLY A 83 10.91 -40.23 -5.14
N SER A 84 11.80 -39.27 -4.88
CA SER A 84 13.24 -39.46 -5.05
C SER A 84 13.78 -40.52 -4.10
N MET A 85 13.38 -40.50 -2.83
CA MET A 85 13.79 -41.51 -1.85
C MET A 85 13.32 -42.91 -2.26
N PHE A 86 12.06 -43.07 -2.65
CA PHE A 86 11.52 -44.35 -3.09
C PHE A 86 12.15 -44.84 -4.41
N GLY A 87 12.36 -43.93 -5.37
CA GLY A 87 13.03 -44.25 -6.63
C GLY A 87 14.48 -44.67 -6.43
N LEU A 88 15.24 -43.94 -5.59
CA LEU A 88 16.62 -44.29 -5.24
C LEU A 88 16.70 -45.58 -4.42
N ALA A 89 15.73 -45.84 -3.54
CA ALA A 89 15.71 -47.03 -2.71
C ALA A 89 15.72 -48.33 -3.52
N LEU A 90 15.22 -48.32 -4.77
CA LEU A 90 15.27 -49.46 -5.68
C LEU A 90 16.70 -49.88 -6.05
N TRP A 91 17.68 -48.98 -5.95
CA TRP A 91 19.06 -49.22 -6.35
C TRP A 91 20.01 -49.31 -5.17
N VAL A 92 19.82 -48.46 -4.14
CA VAL A 92 20.74 -48.31 -3.01
C VAL A 92 20.14 -48.67 -1.65
N GLY A 93 18.85 -49.04 -1.61
CA GLY A 93 18.11 -49.30 -0.38
C GLY A 93 17.64 -48.01 0.33
N TYR A 94 16.61 -48.16 1.17
CA TYR A 94 15.94 -47.02 1.83
C TYR A 94 16.86 -46.17 2.71
N GLY A 95 17.80 -46.79 3.43
CA GLY A 95 18.72 -46.08 4.32
C GLY A 95 19.61 -45.09 3.56
N TRP A 96 20.29 -45.56 2.52
CA TRP A 96 21.15 -44.70 1.70
C TRP A 96 20.38 -43.71 0.84
N ALA A 97 19.19 -44.09 0.36
CA ALA A 97 18.31 -43.16 -0.34
C ALA A 97 17.91 -41.96 0.54
N ALA A 98 17.54 -42.20 1.80
CA ALA A 98 17.24 -41.13 2.75
C ALA A 98 18.45 -40.21 2.98
N VAL A 99 19.65 -40.78 3.17
CA VAL A 99 20.88 -40.01 3.37
C VAL A 99 21.18 -39.12 2.16
N ILE A 100 21.08 -39.65 0.94
CA ILE A 100 21.32 -38.88 -0.28
C ILE A 100 20.34 -37.71 -0.40
N VAL A 101 19.04 -37.97 -0.22
CA VAL A 101 18.02 -36.90 -0.29
C VAL A 101 18.23 -35.86 0.81
N ALA A 102 18.61 -36.27 2.02
CA ALA A 102 18.94 -35.36 3.11
C ALA A 102 20.16 -34.47 2.80
N VAL A 103 21.21 -35.04 2.19
CA VAL A 103 22.40 -34.27 1.78
C VAL A 103 22.04 -33.24 0.70
N ILE A 104 21.19 -33.61 -0.28
CA ILE A 104 20.71 -32.67 -1.30
C ILE A 104 19.98 -31.49 -0.65
N TRP A 105 19.07 -31.75 0.29
CA TRP A 105 18.37 -30.70 1.03
C TRP A 105 19.30 -29.86 1.91
N ALA A 106 20.32 -30.46 2.53
CA ALA A 106 21.31 -29.72 3.30
C ALA A 106 22.09 -28.72 2.43
N VAL A 107 22.47 -29.11 1.22
CA VAL A 107 23.14 -28.22 0.26
C VAL A 107 22.21 -27.10 -0.20
N ILE A 108 20.97 -27.44 -0.61
CA ILE A 108 19.96 -26.44 -1.02
C ILE A 108 19.70 -25.44 0.12
N GLY A 109 19.50 -25.95 1.34
CA GLY A 109 19.27 -25.12 2.53
C GLY A 109 20.46 -24.23 2.87
N ALA A 110 21.70 -24.72 2.74
CA ALA A 110 22.89 -23.92 2.94
C ALA A 110 22.98 -22.77 1.91
N VAL A 111 22.73 -23.04 0.63
CA VAL A 111 22.71 -22.01 -0.41
C VAL A 111 21.62 -20.97 -0.16
N LEU A 112 20.39 -21.40 0.14
CA LEU A 112 19.27 -20.51 0.46
C LEU A 112 19.58 -19.64 1.68
N ALA A 113 20.16 -20.21 2.74
CA ALA A 113 20.56 -19.46 3.93
C ALA A 113 21.64 -18.41 3.61
N LEU A 114 22.60 -18.73 2.74
CA LEU A 114 23.63 -17.78 2.30
C LEU A 114 23.03 -16.65 1.45
N VAL A 115 22.11 -16.97 0.53
CA VAL A 115 21.40 -15.96 -0.28
C VAL A 115 20.55 -15.06 0.61
N ALA A 116 19.76 -15.65 1.53
CA ALA A 116 18.94 -14.90 2.47
C ALA A 116 19.79 -13.96 3.35
N ARG A 117 20.94 -14.44 3.86
CA ARG A 117 21.88 -13.59 4.59
C ARG A 117 22.40 -12.44 3.74
N ARG A 118 22.79 -12.69 2.48
CA ARG A 118 23.25 -11.63 1.56
C ARG A 118 22.18 -10.58 1.32
N GLU A 119 20.94 -11.01 1.12
CA GLU A 119 19.83 -10.09 0.89
C GLU A 119 19.46 -9.29 2.15
N MET A 120 19.47 -9.93 3.32
CA MET A 120 19.28 -9.21 4.59
C MET A 120 20.39 -8.19 4.88
N HIS A 121 21.63 -8.48 4.44
CA HIS A 121 22.74 -7.53 4.55
C HIS A 121 22.74 -6.44 3.47
N SER A 122 22.12 -6.67 2.31
CA SER A 122 21.97 -5.67 1.24
C SER A 122 20.80 -4.72 1.52
N VAL A 123 19.80 -5.15 2.27
CA VAL A 123 18.72 -4.30 2.79
C VAL A 123 19.26 -3.45 3.96
N LYS A 124 20.08 -2.44 3.64
CA LYS A 124 20.26 -1.24 4.48
C LYS A 124 18.97 -0.43 4.43
N GLY A 125 17.94 -0.83 5.16
CA GLY A 125 16.68 -0.11 5.17
C GLY A 125 15.76 -0.54 6.30
N LEU A 126 15.52 0.39 7.23
CA LEU A 126 14.68 0.31 8.45
C LEU A 126 15.35 -0.41 9.64
N PRO A 127 16.09 0.31 10.51
CA PRO A 127 15.45 1.27 11.42
C PRO A 127 16.32 2.51 11.78
N GLN A 128 16.74 3.36 10.83
CA GLN A 128 17.31 4.66 11.24
C GLN A 128 16.22 5.63 11.73
N THR A 129 14.99 5.51 11.23
CA THR A 129 13.87 6.39 11.64
C THR A 129 13.35 6.07 13.03
N ALA A 130 13.32 4.78 13.44
CA ALA A 130 12.94 4.39 14.80
C ALA A 130 13.98 4.82 15.85
N ASP A 131 15.27 4.78 15.50
CA ASP A 131 16.34 5.29 16.37
C ASP A 131 16.43 6.83 16.37
N THR A 132 15.97 7.50 15.31
CA THR A 132 15.83 8.96 15.28
C THR A 132 14.66 9.43 16.15
N LEU A 133 13.55 8.68 16.20
CA LEU A 133 12.42 8.95 17.10
C LEU A 133 12.79 8.74 18.58
N LYS A 134 13.69 7.80 18.90
CA LYS A 134 14.27 7.64 20.24
C LYS A 134 15.28 8.73 20.61
N LYS A 135 15.77 9.49 19.63
CA LYS A 135 16.70 10.62 19.81
C LYS A 135 16.02 11.97 19.89
N ILE A 136 14.68 12.05 19.92
CA ILE A 136 13.98 13.31 20.20
C ILE A 136 14.02 13.52 21.72
N PRO A 137 14.86 14.43 22.25
CA PRO A 137 14.86 14.73 23.68
C PRO A 137 13.49 15.28 24.11
N PRO A 138 13.09 15.07 25.37
CA PRO A 138 11.81 15.55 25.93
C PRO A 138 11.73 17.08 26.07
N THR A 139 12.58 17.83 25.37
CA THR A 139 12.61 19.30 25.35
C THR A 139 11.62 19.91 24.37
N PHE A 140 11.00 19.12 23.49
CA PHE A 140 9.75 19.54 22.83
C PHE A 140 8.56 19.33 23.76
N LYS A 141 8.57 20.05 24.88
CA LYS A 141 7.35 20.46 25.54
C LYS A 141 7.03 21.83 24.95
N PRO A 142 6.04 21.96 24.04
CA PRO A 142 5.49 23.26 23.73
C PRO A 142 5.00 23.81 25.06
N ASN A 143 5.61 24.90 25.48
CA ASN A 143 5.39 25.53 26.77
C ASN A 143 3.87 25.69 26.95
N GLU A 144 3.29 24.99 27.94
CA GLU A 144 2.08 25.47 28.61
C GLU A 144 2.49 26.74 29.37
N GLU A 145 2.67 27.83 28.63
CA GLU A 145 2.64 29.17 29.18
C GLU A 145 1.43 29.86 28.58
N THR A 146 0.29 29.48 29.14
CA THR A 146 -0.80 30.43 29.48
C THR A 146 -0.53 30.79 30.94
N PRO A 147 -0.70 32.03 31.42
CA PRO A 147 -1.78 32.96 31.06
C PRO A 147 -1.36 34.39 30.68
#